data_AF-A0A921JJE7-F1
#
_entry.id   AF-A0A921JJE7-F1
#
_cell.length_a   1.000
_cell.length_b   1.000
_cell.length_c   1.000
_cell.angle_alpha   90.00
_cell.angle_beta   90.00
_cell.angle_gamma   90.00
#
_symmetry.space_group_name_H-M   'P 1'
#
loop_
_entity.id
_entity.type
_entity.pdbx_description
1 polymer ?
#
loop_
_entity_poly.entity_id
_entity_poly.type
_entity_poly.pdbx_seq_one_letter_code
_entity_poly.pdbx_strand_id
1 'polypeptide(L)'
;MKLKLSLILVCGAVSICALSACGPTKEEKAQKMAADYLNGMLYHSDSYEPLQTKVDSSFAALSSDKEAIEQTFNMLKLINLTYEYAAKIESAEESMEIWYPDGYSSRHSKGQYRRAKEDRDNYQHLLDKTKDRIRKQFDKIKKRQSDLDEGAFDGWKVYHRYKSLNGSGTVSLSREFIFFCDEQFNVTSAYLKDDYDIIVKIMTAISTSEDTAEMIEKIRDEIY
;
A
#
# COMPACT_ATOMS: atom_id res chain seq x y z
N MET A 1 46.30 -64.89 -19.68
CA MET A 1 44.86 -64.64 -19.48
C MET A 1 44.65 -63.47 -18.52
N LYS A 2 44.83 -62.22 -18.97
CA LYS A 2 44.56 -61.01 -18.17
C LYS A 2 44.39 -59.82 -19.12
N LEU A 3 43.23 -59.66 -19.76
CA LEU A 3 42.93 -58.45 -20.54
C LEU A 3 41.45 -58.35 -20.92
N LYS A 4 40.56 -58.38 -19.93
CA LYS A 4 39.16 -57.93 -20.08
C LYS A 4 38.59 -57.55 -18.70
N LEU A 5 39.07 -56.48 -18.09
CA LEU A 5 38.40 -55.93 -16.90
C LEU A 5 38.62 -54.43 -16.68
N SER A 6 39.07 -53.68 -17.69
CA SER A 6 39.39 -52.25 -17.55
C SER A 6 38.53 -51.32 -18.41
N LEU A 7 37.57 -51.85 -19.19
CA LEU A 7 36.75 -51.02 -20.08
C LEU A 7 35.28 -50.85 -19.64
N ILE A 8 34.84 -51.50 -18.56
CA ILE A 8 33.47 -51.35 -18.04
C ILE A 8 33.41 -50.35 -16.88
N LEU A 9 34.55 -49.98 -16.27
CA LEU A 9 34.55 -49.08 -15.12
C LEU A 9 34.53 -47.57 -15.46
N VAL A 10 34.70 -47.20 -16.74
CA VAL A 10 34.76 -45.77 -17.14
C VAL A 10 33.44 -45.24 -17.69
N CYS A 11 32.51 -46.10 -18.13
CA CYS A 11 31.19 -45.66 -18.60
C CYS A 11 30.11 -45.62 -17.49
N GLY A 12 30.38 -46.17 -16.30
CA GLY A 12 29.45 -46.16 -15.16
C GLY A 12 29.53 -44.94 -14.25
N ALA A 13 30.54 -44.07 -14.42
CA ALA A 13 30.76 -42.90 -13.56
C ALA A 13 30.29 -41.57 -14.19
N VAL A 14 29.96 -41.55 -15.48
CA VAL A 14 29.52 -40.33 -16.19
C VAL A 14 28.01 -40.12 -16.10
N SER A 15 27.24 -41.14 -15.70
CA SER A 15 25.77 -41.08 -15.68
C SER A 15 25.15 -40.61 -14.35
N ILE A 16 25.95 -40.20 -13.35
CA ILE A 16 25.46 -39.74 -12.03
C ILE A 16 25.56 -38.20 -11.88
N CYS A 17 26.25 -37.49 -12.77
CA CYS A 17 26.38 -36.03 -12.68
C CYS A 17 25.23 -35.23 -13.33
N ALA A 18 24.13 -35.88 -13.73
CA ALA A 18 23.01 -35.23 -14.41
C ALA A 18 21.78 -34.97 -13.53
N LEU A 19 21.89 -35.13 -12.20
CA LEU A 19 20.80 -34.87 -11.27
C LEU A 19 21.20 -33.76 -10.30
N SER A 20 20.40 -32.69 -10.27
CA SER A 20 20.40 -31.54 -9.35
C SER A 20 21.37 -30.38 -9.60
N ALA A 21 21.32 -29.81 -10.81
CA ALA A 21 21.51 -28.36 -10.98
C ALA A 21 20.15 -27.64 -11.13
N CYS A 22 19.10 -28.14 -10.46
CA CYS A 22 17.87 -27.34 -10.30
C CYS A 22 18.18 -26.31 -9.20
N GLY A 23 18.59 -25.11 -9.62
CA GLY A 23 18.59 -23.96 -8.72
C GLY A 23 17.17 -23.71 -8.18
N PRO A 24 17.03 -23.00 -7.05
CA PRO A 24 15.73 -22.75 -6.46
C PRO A 24 14.81 -22.05 -7.45
N THR A 25 13.53 -22.42 -7.45
CA THR A 25 12.51 -21.80 -8.29
C THR A 25 12.34 -20.32 -7.91
N LYS A 26 11.66 -19.54 -8.75
CA LYS A 26 11.35 -18.15 -8.43
C LYS A 26 10.51 -18.05 -7.16
N GLU A 27 9.55 -18.96 -7.00
CA GLU A 27 8.67 -19.06 -5.84
C GLU A 27 9.45 -19.42 -4.58
N GLU A 28 10.42 -20.33 -4.66
CA GLU A 28 11.29 -20.69 -3.52
C GLU A 28 12.18 -19.51 -3.10
N LYS A 29 12.77 -18.80 -4.07
CA LYS A 29 13.53 -17.56 -3.80
C LYS A 29 12.67 -16.49 -3.17
N ALA A 30 11.48 -16.26 -3.71
CA ALA A 30 10.52 -15.28 -3.23
C ALA A 30 10.00 -15.62 -1.82
N GLN A 31 9.70 -16.89 -1.55
CA GLN A 31 9.25 -17.33 -0.23
C GLN A 31 10.35 -17.13 0.82
N LYS A 32 11.60 -17.42 0.47
CA LYS A 32 12.74 -17.17 1.36
C LYS A 32 12.91 -15.68 1.63
N MET A 33 12.89 -14.85 0.59
CA MET A 33 12.93 -13.39 0.72
C MET A 33 11.80 -12.87 1.64
N ALA A 34 10.57 -13.33 1.42
CA ALA A 34 9.43 -12.89 2.21
C ALA A 34 9.56 -13.32 3.68
N ALA A 35 10.05 -14.54 3.94
CA ALA A 35 10.34 -15.01 5.30
C ALA A 35 11.40 -14.14 5.99
N ASP A 36 12.50 -13.83 5.31
CA ASP A 36 13.58 -13.00 5.84
C ASP A 36 13.09 -11.58 6.15
N TYR A 37 12.29 -10.99 5.24
CA TYR A 37 11.68 -9.67 5.45
C TYR A 37 10.70 -9.67 6.63
N LEU A 38 9.80 -10.66 6.70
CA LEU A 38 8.77 -10.75 7.74
C LEU A 38 9.35 -11.09 9.12
N ASN A 39 10.47 -11.81 9.19
CA ASN A 39 11.14 -12.11 10.46
C ASN A 39 11.50 -10.84 11.24
N GLY A 40 11.82 -9.74 10.55
CA GLY A 40 12.10 -8.44 11.19
C GLY A 40 10.86 -7.63 11.58
N MET A 41 9.66 -8.02 11.12
CA MET A 41 8.43 -7.25 11.32
C MET A 41 7.38 -7.91 12.21
N LEU A 42 7.38 -9.24 12.29
CA LEU A 42 6.35 -9.98 13.04
C LEU A 42 6.64 -10.00 14.55
N TYR A 43 5.59 -9.86 15.36
CA TYR A 43 5.69 -9.95 16.82
C TYR A 43 6.21 -11.32 17.31
N HIS A 44 5.78 -12.40 16.63
CA HIS A 44 6.16 -13.78 16.91
C HIS A 44 6.66 -14.42 15.62
N SER A 45 7.88 -14.08 15.21
CA SER A 45 8.44 -14.57 13.95
C SER A 45 8.68 -16.08 13.93
N ASP A 46 8.85 -16.70 15.10
CA ASP A 46 8.92 -18.16 15.28
C ASP A 46 7.62 -18.89 14.91
N SER A 47 6.48 -18.19 15.00
CA SER A 47 5.16 -18.71 14.61
C SER A 47 4.80 -18.49 13.14
N TYR A 48 5.71 -17.91 12.36
CA TYR A 48 5.51 -17.68 10.92
C TYR A 48 5.37 -19.01 10.17
N GLU A 49 4.30 -19.11 9.39
CA GLU A 49 4.07 -20.23 8.48
C GLU A 49 3.64 -19.68 7.10
N PRO A 50 4.43 -19.94 6.04
CA PRO A 50 4.05 -19.56 4.68
C PRO A 50 2.87 -20.43 4.22
N LEU A 51 1.85 -19.81 3.64
CA LEU A 51 0.66 -20.49 3.13
C LEU A 51 0.66 -20.56 1.60
N GLN A 52 1.12 -19.50 0.94
CA GLN A 52 1.19 -19.44 -0.52
C GLN A 52 2.18 -18.35 -0.95
N THR A 53 2.97 -18.65 -1.98
CA THR A 53 3.81 -17.66 -2.67
C THR A 53 3.54 -17.75 -4.17
N LYS A 54 3.29 -16.63 -4.81
CA LYS A 54 3.18 -16.50 -6.28
C LYS A 54 4.09 -15.37 -6.76
N VAL A 55 4.72 -15.56 -7.91
CA VAL A 55 5.62 -14.59 -8.50
C VAL A 55 5.12 -14.24 -9.90
N ASP A 56 4.81 -12.97 -10.10
CA ASP A 56 4.48 -12.41 -11.40
C ASP A 56 5.59 -11.46 -11.86
N SER A 57 5.64 -11.23 -13.18
CA SER A 57 6.49 -10.17 -13.71
C SER A 57 5.92 -8.82 -13.29
N SER A 58 6.79 -7.93 -12.83
CA SER A 58 6.45 -6.52 -12.62
C SER A 58 6.87 -5.72 -13.85
N PHE A 59 6.07 -4.71 -14.17
CA PHE A 59 6.36 -3.75 -15.22
C PHE A 59 6.17 -2.35 -14.67
N ALA A 60 7.04 -1.43 -15.09
CA ALA A 60 7.02 -0.04 -14.70
C ALA A 60 5.64 0.57 -14.97
N ALA A 61 4.97 0.95 -13.89
CA ALA A 61 3.67 1.58 -13.88
C ALA A 61 3.52 2.36 -12.56
N LEU A 62 2.53 3.26 -12.47
CA LEU A 62 2.22 3.94 -11.21
C LEU A 62 2.01 2.96 -10.05
N SER A 63 1.41 1.81 -10.32
CA SER A 63 1.10 0.78 -9.31
C SER A 63 2.29 -0.10 -8.90
N SER A 64 3.45 0.03 -9.55
CA SER A 64 4.71 -0.62 -9.14
C SER A 64 5.76 0.38 -8.66
N ASP A 65 5.60 1.67 -9.01
CA ASP A 65 6.52 2.73 -8.61
C ASP A 65 6.36 3.10 -7.13
N LYS A 66 7.40 2.82 -6.34
CA LYS A 66 7.42 3.08 -4.89
C LYS A 66 7.06 4.53 -4.55
N GLU A 67 7.62 5.50 -5.27
CA GLU A 67 7.38 6.92 -5.00
C GLU A 67 5.90 7.27 -5.25
N ALA A 68 5.34 6.84 -6.39
CA ALA A 68 3.92 7.02 -6.68
C ALA A 68 3.01 6.38 -5.62
N ILE A 69 3.32 5.17 -5.17
CA ILE A 69 2.58 4.48 -4.10
C ILE A 69 2.61 5.30 -2.81
N GLU A 70 3.79 5.75 -2.38
CA GLU A 70 3.95 6.56 -1.17
C GLU A 70 3.25 7.92 -1.27
N GLN A 71 3.31 8.61 -2.42
CA GLN A 71 2.57 9.85 -2.63
C GLN A 71 1.06 9.62 -2.60
N THR A 72 0.58 8.51 -3.16
CA THR A 72 -0.84 8.16 -3.15
C THR A 72 -1.33 7.85 -1.73
N PHE A 73 -0.54 7.14 -0.93
CA PHE A 73 -0.84 6.95 0.51
C PHE A 73 -0.94 8.27 1.26
N ASN A 74 -0.02 9.21 0.98
CA ASN A 74 -0.08 10.53 1.59
C ASN A 74 -1.31 11.31 1.14
N MET A 75 -1.73 11.16 -0.11
CA MET A 75 -2.95 11.78 -0.62
C MET A 75 -4.21 11.20 0.02
N LEU A 76 -4.29 9.87 0.22
CA LEU A 76 -5.38 9.22 0.95
C LEU A 76 -5.53 9.79 2.37
N LYS A 77 -4.42 9.98 3.09
CA LYS A 77 -4.46 10.62 4.42
C LYS A 77 -5.03 12.04 4.37
N LEU A 78 -4.72 12.80 3.31
CA LEU A 78 -5.28 14.15 3.13
C LEU A 78 -6.77 14.11 2.83
N ILE A 79 -7.22 13.18 1.99
CA ILE A 79 -8.65 12.98 1.67
C ILE A 79 -9.42 12.65 2.95
N ASN A 80 -8.92 11.74 3.78
CA ASN A 80 -9.55 11.43 5.07
C ASN A 80 -9.66 12.65 5.98
N LEU A 81 -8.61 13.49 6.05
CA LEU A 81 -8.67 14.75 6.78
C LEU A 81 -9.73 15.70 6.24
N THR A 82 -9.98 15.73 4.93
CA THR A 82 -11.07 16.56 4.38
C THR A 82 -12.44 16.11 4.86
N TYR A 83 -12.69 14.81 4.93
CA TYR A 83 -13.94 14.27 5.50
C TYR A 83 -14.06 14.59 6.99
N GLU A 84 -12.98 14.45 7.76
CA GLU A 84 -12.98 14.81 9.18
C GLU A 84 -13.25 16.31 9.40
N TYR A 85 -12.64 17.19 8.60
CA TYR A 85 -12.88 18.63 8.72
C TYR A 85 -14.29 19.02 8.26
N ALA A 86 -14.83 18.39 7.21
CA ALA A 86 -16.21 18.62 6.78
C ALA A 86 -17.21 18.28 7.90
N ALA A 87 -17.07 17.11 8.54
CA ALA A 87 -17.92 16.73 9.67
C ALA A 87 -17.79 17.69 10.88
N LYS A 88 -16.59 18.21 11.13
CA LYS A 88 -16.38 19.20 12.21
C LYS A 88 -16.95 20.58 11.89
N ILE A 89 -16.96 20.97 10.63
CA ILE A 89 -17.63 22.19 10.15
C ILE A 89 -19.14 22.03 10.38
N GLU A 90 -19.74 20.93 9.94
CA GLU A 90 -21.17 20.63 10.12
C GLU A 90 -21.55 20.66 11.60
N SER A 91 -20.80 19.98 12.47
CA SER A 91 -21.05 19.99 13.92
C SER A 91 -20.92 21.39 14.54
N ALA A 92 -20.02 22.23 14.04
CA ALA A 92 -19.87 23.61 14.49
C ALA A 92 -21.04 24.48 14.00
N GLU A 93 -21.54 24.25 12.79
CA GLU A 93 -22.73 24.92 12.24
C GLU A 93 -23.99 24.55 13.02
N GLU A 94 -24.21 23.28 13.32
CA GLU A 94 -25.30 22.83 14.23
C GLU A 94 -25.22 23.52 15.60
N SER A 95 -24.00 23.64 16.15
CA SER A 95 -23.78 24.34 17.42
C SER A 95 -24.10 25.84 17.30
N MET A 96 -23.77 26.47 16.16
CA MET A 96 -24.15 27.86 15.91
C MET A 96 -25.67 28.04 15.85
N GLU A 97 -26.40 27.09 15.27
CA GLU A 97 -27.86 27.12 15.22
C GLU A 97 -28.49 26.99 16.61
N ILE A 98 -27.99 26.06 17.44
CA ILE A 98 -28.46 25.86 18.83
C ILE A 98 -28.26 27.13 19.67
N TRP A 99 -27.11 27.78 19.51
CA TRP A 99 -26.73 28.95 20.30
C TRP A 99 -27.04 30.27 19.61
N TYR A 100 -27.86 30.25 18.55
CA TYR A 100 -28.13 31.44 17.74
C TYR A 100 -28.66 32.59 18.62
N PRO A 101 -27.99 33.75 18.63
CA PRO A 101 -28.33 34.81 19.56
C PRO A 101 -29.59 35.56 19.13
N ASP A 102 -30.50 35.75 20.08
CA ASP A 102 -31.69 36.58 19.99
C ASP A 102 -31.67 37.76 20.98
N GLY A 103 -32.77 38.52 21.04
CA GLY A 103 -32.92 39.67 21.95
C GLY A 103 -32.84 39.33 23.44
N TYR A 104 -33.03 38.06 23.82
CA TYR A 104 -33.04 37.58 25.21
C TYR A 104 -31.79 36.76 25.56
N SER A 105 -30.87 36.59 24.62
CA SER A 105 -29.73 35.70 24.77
C SER A 105 -28.75 36.15 25.84
N SER A 106 -28.44 35.22 26.75
CA SER A 106 -27.48 35.42 27.83
C SER A 106 -26.05 35.61 27.32
N ARG A 107 -25.17 36.17 28.17
CA ARG A 107 -23.73 36.24 27.90
C ARG A 107 -23.13 34.87 27.62
N HIS A 108 -23.63 33.82 28.28
CA HIS A 108 -23.20 32.46 28.04
C HIS A 108 -23.57 31.99 26.63
N SER A 109 -24.83 32.16 26.22
CA SER A 109 -25.31 31.78 24.88
C SER A 109 -24.49 32.46 23.77
N LYS A 110 -24.32 33.79 23.87
CA LYS A 110 -23.48 34.56 22.94
C LYS A 110 -22.03 34.08 22.90
N GLY A 111 -21.50 33.62 24.04
CA GLY A 111 -20.16 33.05 24.15
C GLY A 111 -20.02 31.67 23.48
N GLN A 112 -21.05 30.82 23.58
CA GLN A 112 -21.09 29.53 22.89
C GLN A 112 -21.16 29.70 21.38
N TYR A 113 -22.06 30.59 20.91
CA TYR A 113 -22.16 30.93 19.50
C TYR A 113 -20.82 31.41 18.92
N ARG A 114 -20.12 32.32 19.63
CA ARG A 114 -18.82 32.81 19.17
C ARG A 114 -17.78 31.68 19.06
N ARG A 115 -17.72 30.76 20.02
CA ARG A 115 -16.79 29.63 19.97
C ARG A 115 -17.11 28.69 18.80
N ALA A 116 -18.38 28.34 18.62
CA ALA A 116 -18.82 27.50 17.51
C ALA A 116 -18.46 28.15 16.15
N LYS A 117 -18.66 29.46 16.02
CA LYS A 117 -18.23 30.21 14.83
C LYS A 117 -16.72 30.19 14.62
N GLU A 118 -15.93 30.40 15.68
CA GLU A 118 -14.46 30.32 15.62
C GLU A 118 -14.00 28.91 15.20
N ASP A 119 -14.60 27.85 15.73
CA ASP A 119 -14.31 26.48 15.35
C ASP A 119 -14.66 26.21 13.88
N ARG A 120 -15.84 26.64 13.43
CA ARG A 120 -16.28 26.55 12.02
C ARG A 120 -15.25 27.21 11.10
N ASP A 121 -14.90 28.46 11.38
CA ASP A 121 -13.96 29.24 10.56
C ASP A 121 -12.55 28.60 10.55
N ASN A 122 -12.10 28.06 11.70
CA ASN A 122 -10.82 27.34 11.81
C ASN A 122 -10.81 26.06 10.98
N TYR A 123 -11.86 25.23 11.07
CA TYR A 123 -11.94 23.98 10.31
C TYR A 123 -12.12 24.23 8.81
N GLN A 124 -12.85 25.28 8.43
CA GLN A 124 -12.95 25.71 7.03
C GLN A 124 -11.57 26.07 6.46
N HIS A 125 -10.76 26.85 7.20
CA HIS A 125 -9.40 27.17 6.77
C HIS A 125 -8.51 25.93 6.66
N LEU A 126 -8.61 24.98 7.59
CA LEU A 126 -7.88 23.70 7.52
C LEU A 126 -8.31 22.84 6.32
N LEU A 127 -9.62 22.81 6.03
CA LEU A 127 -10.19 22.13 4.88
C LEU A 127 -9.63 22.71 3.57
N ASP A 128 -9.66 24.03 3.40
CA ASP A 128 -9.20 24.69 2.19
C ASP A 128 -7.69 24.49 1.97
N LYS A 129 -6.89 24.62 3.05
CA LYS A 129 -5.45 24.32 3.00
C LYS A 129 -5.19 22.85 2.63
N THR A 130 -6.04 21.93 3.07
CA THR A 130 -5.91 20.50 2.76
C THR A 130 -6.28 20.21 1.32
N LYS A 131 -7.31 20.85 0.77
CA LYS A 131 -7.64 20.78 -0.67
C LYS A 131 -6.48 21.23 -1.55
N ASP A 132 -5.78 22.31 -1.17
CA ASP A 132 -4.59 22.75 -1.90
C ASP A 132 -3.42 21.76 -1.82
N ARG A 133 -3.27 21.05 -0.69
CA ARG A 133 -2.28 19.97 -0.56
C ARG A 133 -2.64 18.77 -1.43
N ILE A 134 -3.92 18.43 -1.54
CA ILE A 134 -4.40 17.35 -2.43
C ILE A 134 -4.10 17.71 -3.88
N ARG A 135 -4.42 18.93 -4.33
CA ARG A 135 -4.08 19.41 -5.69
C ARG A 135 -2.60 19.27 -6.00
N LYS A 136 -1.74 19.75 -5.09
CA LYS A 136 -0.28 19.61 -5.25
C LYS A 136 0.20 18.16 -5.31
N GLN A 137 -0.45 17.24 -4.59
CA GLN A 137 -0.10 15.82 -4.65
C GLN A 137 -0.58 15.16 -5.93
N PHE A 138 -1.79 15.50 -6.38
CA PHE A 138 -2.31 15.07 -7.68
C PHE A 138 -1.35 15.44 -8.81
N ASP A 139 -0.92 16.70 -8.88
CA ASP A 139 0.01 17.17 -9.91
C ASP A 139 1.35 16.43 -9.88
N LYS A 140 1.88 16.15 -8.68
CA LYS A 140 3.11 15.37 -8.52
C LYS A 140 2.96 13.93 -9.02
N ILE A 141 1.84 13.29 -8.72
CA ILE A 141 1.57 11.91 -9.16
C ILE A 141 1.37 11.86 -10.68
N LYS A 142 0.63 12.80 -11.28
CA LYS A 142 0.47 12.91 -12.74
C LYS A 142 1.79 13.19 -13.45
N LYS A 143 2.64 14.04 -12.85
CA LYS A 143 4.00 14.25 -13.36
C LYS A 143 4.82 12.97 -13.31
N ARG A 144 4.84 12.29 -12.15
CA ARG A 144 5.53 11.01 -11.99
C ARG A 144 5.05 9.99 -13.02
N GLN A 145 3.74 9.89 -13.24
CA GLN A 145 3.15 9.03 -14.27
C GLN A 145 3.75 9.29 -15.66
N SER A 146 3.91 10.56 -16.04
CA SER A 146 4.43 10.96 -17.35
C SER A 146 5.94 10.72 -17.49
N ASP A 147 6.66 10.67 -16.36
CA ASP A 147 8.10 10.45 -16.31
C ASP A 147 8.48 8.94 -16.28
N LEU A 148 7.50 8.04 -16.13
CA LEU A 148 7.74 6.59 -16.08
C LEU A 148 7.95 6.01 -17.49
N ASP A 149 8.89 5.06 -17.60
CA ASP A 149 9.06 4.21 -18.79
C ASP A 149 8.01 3.09 -18.80
N GLU A 150 6.77 3.46 -19.05
CA GLU A 150 5.60 2.59 -18.87
C GLU A 150 5.73 1.27 -19.65
N GLY A 151 5.54 0.16 -18.95
CA GLY A 151 5.58 -1.18 -19.54
C GLY A 151 6.97 -1.81 -19.64
N ALA A 152 8.04 -1.10 -19.26
CA ALA A 152 9.36 -1.71 -19.13
C ALA A 152 9.38 -2.74 -17.99
N PHE A 153 10.01 -3.89 -18.20
CA PHE A 153 10.17 -4.88 -17.13
C PHE A 153 11.02 -4.29 -16.00
N ASP A 154 10.48 -4.28 -14.77
CA ASP A 154 11.12 -3.66 -13.59
C ASP A 154 11.35 -4.65 -12.43
N GLY A 155 11.16 -5.96 -12.68
CA GLY A 155 11.48 -7.03 -11.75
C GLY A 155 10.30 -7.94 -11.45
N TRP A 156 10.09 -8.27 -10.17
CA TRP A 156 9.09 -9.24 -9.74
C TRP A 156 8.06 -8.63 -8.80
N LYS A 157 6.78 -8.99 -9.02
CA LYS A 157 5.69 -8.76 -8.08
C LYS A 157 5.37 -10.07 -7.38
N VAL A 158 5.61 -10.13 -6.07
CA VAL A 158 5.42 -11.34 -5.27
C VAL A 158 4.18 -11.18 -4.39
N TYR A 159 3.25 -12.12 -4.52
CA TYR A 159 2.11 -12.28 -3.63
C TYR A 159 2.47 -13.35 -2.61
N HIS A 160 2.53 -12.98 -1.33
CA HIS A 160 2.94 -13.89 -0.28
C HIS A 160 1.93 -13.88 0.87
N ARG A 161 1.23 -15.00 1.00
CA ARG A 161 0.24 -15.25 2.04
C ARG A 161 0.84 -16.12 3.13
N TYR A 162 0.62 -15.73 4.38
CA TYR A 162 1.20 -16.38 5.55
C TYR A 162 0.25 -16.29 6.75
N LYS A 163 0.56 -17.01 7.82
CA LYS A 163 -0.03 -16.82 9.16
C LYS A 163 1.09 -16.73 10.20
N SER A 164 0.86 -16.00 11.28
CA SER A 164 1.80 -15.83 12.41
C SER A 164 1.06 -15.20 13.57
N LEU A 165 1.24 -15.69 14.81
CA LEU A 165 0.55 -15.20 16.01
C LEU A 165 0.57 -13.66 16.09
N ASN A 166 -0.55 -13.07 16.52
CA ASN A 166 -0.62 -11.63 16.77
C ASN A 166 0.14 -11.24 18.05
N GLY A 167 0.31 -9.95 18.33
CA GLY A 167 1.07 -9.48 19.50
C GLY A 167 0.53 -9.94 20.88
N SER A 168 -0.65 -10.57 20.93
CA SER A 168 -1.20 -11.21 22.13
C SER A 168 -0.92 -12.71 22.20
N GLY A 169 -0.15 -13.28 21.27
CA GLY A 169 0.14 -14.71 21.19
C GLY A 169 -1.06 -15.59 20.83
N THR A 170 -2.10 -15.03 20.20
CA THR A 170 -3.36 -15.75 19.89
C THR A 170 -3.51 -16.03 18.39
N VAL A 171 -4.56 -16.80 18.04
CA VAL A 171 -4.86 -17.23 16.65
C VAL A 171 -4.77 -16.05 15.70
N SER A 172 -3.95 -16.22 14.67
CA SER A 172 -3.76 -15.21 13.64
C SER A 172 -4.58 -15.52 12.41
N LEU A 173 -5.28 -14.49 11.95
CA LEU A 173 -5.87 -14.48 10.61
C LEU A 173 -4.75 -14.54 9.57
N SER A 174 -4.96 -15.29 8.50
CA SER A 174 -4.04 -15.29 7.36
C SER A 174 -3.91 -13.88 6.80
N ARG A 175 -2.67 -13.43 6.56
CA ARG A 175 -2.36 -12.13 5.98
C ARG A 175 -1.62 -12.31 4.66
N GLU A 176 -1.67 -11.30 3.81
CA GLU A 176 -1.00 -11.31 2.51
C GLU A 176 -0.24 -10.00 2.29
N PHE A 177 1.02 -10.14 1.88
CA PHE A 177 1.86 -9.04 1.43
C PHE A 177 2.05 -9.09 -0.08
N ILE A 178 2.12 -7.91 -0.67
CA ILE A 178 2.58 -7.67 -2.03
C ILE A 178 3.98 -7.09 -1.93
N PHE A 179 4.97 -7.80 -2.47
CA PHE A 179 6.34 -7.30 -2.59
C PHE A 179 6.64 -6.91 -4.02
N PHE A 180 7.36 -5.81 -4.19
CA PHE A 180 8.08 -5.50 -5.41
C PHE A 180 9.54 -5.77 -5.18
N CYS A 181 10.17 -6.43 -6.15
CA CYS A 181 11.57 -6.84 -6.05
C CYS A 181 12.28 -6.59 -7.37
N ASP A 182 13.59 -6.35 -7.29
CA ASP A 182 14.44 -6.38 -8.48
C ASP A 182 14.57 -7.81 -9.06
N GLU A 183 15.28 -7.94 -10.17
CA GLU A 183 15.50 -9.23 -10.85
C GLU A 183 16.14 -10.30 -9.95
N GLN A 184 16.90 -9.88 -8.94
CA GLN A 184 17.62 -10.73 -8.00
C GLN A 184 16.82 -11.03 -6.72
N PHE A 185 15.54 -10.61 -6.65
CA PHE A 185 14.67 -10.73 -5.49
C PHE A 185 15.10 -9.88 -4.27
N ASN A 186 15.81 -8.77 -4.48
CA ASN A 186 15.96 -7.77 -3.41
C ASN A 186 14.68 -6.93 -3.31
N VAL A 187 14.15 -6.78 -2.10
CA VAL A 187 12.92 -6.02 -1.85
C VAL A 187 13.14 -4.54 -2.13
N THR A 188 12.36 -3.98 -3.05
CA THR A 188 12.33 -2.54 -3.35
C THR A 188 11.25 -1.85 -2.53
N SER A 189 10.08 -2.49 -2.41
CA SER A 189 8.96 -2.06 -1.57
C SER A 189 8.05 -3.25 -1.21
N ALA A 190 7.30 -3.11 -0.13
CA ALA A 190 6.36 -4.13 0.32
C ALA A 190 5.16 -3.49 1.01
N TYR A 191 3.97 -4.04 0.76
CA TYR A 191 2.71 -3.50 1.22
C TYR A 191 1.77 -4.63 1.66
N LEU A 192 0.97 -4.39 2.70
CA LEU A 192 -0.16 -5.28 2.98
C LEU A 192 -1.13 -5.23 1.79
N LYS A 193 -1.69 -6.39 1.43
CA LYS A 193 -2.55 -6.51 0.26
C LYS A 193 -3.76 -5.57 0.32
N ASP A 194 -4.44 -5.49 1.46
CA ASP A 194 -5.63 -4.66 1.61
C ASP A 194 -5.30 -3.17 1.41
N ASP A 195 -4.19 -2.70 1.98
CA ASP A 195 -3.72 -1.33 1.81
C ASP A 195 -3.32 -1.06 0.35
N TYR A 196 -2.60 -1.99 -0.28
CA TYR A 196 -2.19 -1.88 -1.67
C TYR A 196 -3.40 -1.84 -2.63
N ASP A 197 -4.41 -2.68 -2.40
CA ASP A 197 -5.62 -2.72 -3.23
C ASP A 197 -6.37 -1.38 -3.18
N ILE A 198 -6.46 -0.75 -2.00
CA ILE A 198 -7.04 0.60 -1.85
C ILE A 198 -6.22 1.63 -2.64
N ILE A 199 -4.89 1.56 -2.55
CA ILE A 199 -4.03 2.50 -3.27
C ILE A 199 -4.14 2.34 -4.79
N VAL A 200 -4.20 1.12 -5.31
CA VAL A 200 -4.36 0.87 -6.74
C VAL A 200 -5.67 1.47 -7.27
N LYS A 201 -6.77 1.39 -6.51
CA LYS A 201 -8.03 2.06 -6.86
C LYS A 201 -7.85 3.58 -6.97
N ILE A 202 -7.22 4.20 -5.97
CA ILE A 202 -6.95 5.64 -5.98
C ILE A 202 -6.04 6.03 -7.15
N MET A 203 -4.99 5.25 -7.42
CA MET A 203 -4.11 5.47 -8.57
C MET A 203 -4.84 5.40 -9.90
N THR A 204 -5.80 4.48 -10.02
CA THR A 204 -6.65 4.35 -11.20
C THR A 204 -7.54 5.59 -11.36
N ALA A 205 -8.14 6.06 -10.26
CA ALA A 205 -8.89 7.31 -10.25
C ALA A 205 -8.02 8.52 -10.64
N ILE A 206 -6.79 8.64 -10.13
CA ILE A 206 -5.85 9.70 -10.52
C ILE A 206 -5.52 9.63 -12.01
N SER A 207 -5.14 8.44 -12.49
CA SER A 207 -4.67 8.24 -13.86
C SER A 207 -5.73 8.65 -14.88
N THR A 208 -6.98 8.28 -14.61
CA THR A 208 -8.12 8.50 -15.50
C THR A 208 -8.78 9.86 -15.33
N SER A 209 -8.37 10.68 -14.35
CA SER A 209 -8.96 11.99 -14.11
C SER A 209 -8.10 13.11 -14.67
N GLU A 210 -8.76 14.14 -15.18
CA GLU A 210 -8.13 15.37 -15.67
C GLU A 210 -7.82 16.33 -14.53
N ASP A 211 -8.67 16.35 -13.50
CA ASP A 211 -8.50 17.22 -12.33
C ASP A 211 -8.91 16.54 -11.00
N THR A 212 -8.66 17.27 -9.91
CA THR A 212 -8.95 16.78 -8.56
C THR A 212 -10.44 16.62 -8.25
N ALA A 213 -11.33 17.36 -8.91
CA ALA A 213 -12.76 17.26 -8.65
C ALA A 213 -13.30 15.95 -9.24
N GLU A 214 -12.93 15.65 -10.49
CA GLU A 214 -13.25 14.36 -11.13
C GLU A 214 -12.67 13.19 -10.33
N MET A 215 -11.41 13.31 -9.89
CA MET A 215 -10.75 12.28 -9.07
C MET A 215 -11.52 12.01 -7.76
N ILE A 216 -11.96 13.06 -7.06
CA ILE A 216 -12.68 12.92 -5.79
C ILE A 216 -14.02 12.21 -5.98
N GLU A 217 -14.76 12.51 -7.05
CA GLU A 217 -16.02 11.82 -7.34
C GLU A 217 -15.79 10.32 -7.59
N LYS A 218 -14.78 9.95 -8.39
CA LYS A 218 -14.43 8.53 -8.61
C LYS A 218 -14.00 7.81 -7.31
N ILE A 219 -13.22 8.47 -6.47
CA ILE A 219 -12.77 7.91 -5.18
C ILE A 219 -13.96 7.69 -4.25
N ARG A 220 -14.94 8.59 -4.24
CA ARG A 220 -16.15 8.44 -3.43
C ARG A 220 -16.87 7.14 -3.81
N ASP A 221 -17.16 6.95 -5.10
CA ASP A 221 -17.91 5.78 -5.59
C ASP A 221 -17.19 4.43 -5.37
N GLU A 222 -15.85 4.42 -5.29
CA GLU A 222 -15.07 3.18 -5.17
C GLU A 222 -14.68 2.77 -3.73
N ILE A 223 -14.69 3.73 -2.80
CA ILE A 223 -14.17 3.55 -1.42
C ILE A 223 -15.26 3.75 -0.36
N TYR A 224 -16.30 4.56 -0.62
CA TYR A 224 -17.33 4.94 0.35
C TYR A 224 -18.75 4.69 -0.16
#